data_AF-A0A271KCE2-F1
#
_entry.id   AF-A0A271KCE2-F1
#
_cell.length_a   1.000
_cell.length_b   1.000
_cell.length_c   1.000
_cell.angle_alpha   90.00
_cell.angle_beta   90.00
_cell.angle_gamma   90.00
#
_symmetry.space_group_name_H-M   'P 1'
#
loop_
_entity.id
_entity.type
_entity.pdbx_description
1 polymer ?
#
loop_
_entity_poly.entity_id
_entity_poly.type
_entity_poly.pdbx_seq_one_letter_code
_entity_poly.pdbx_strand_id
1 'polypeptide(L)' 'MIRKLKDGKYRLYSRKKDEKTGKPRNLGTFDTREAAEKHEREVQYFKRH' A
#
# COMPACT_ATOMS: atom_id res chain seq x y z
N MET A 1 4.21 -1.53 1.36
CA MET A 1 4.42 -1.16 2.78
C MET A 1 3.08 -1.00 3.45
N ILE A 2 2.73 -1.85 4.41
CA ILE A 2 1.41 -1.84 5.04
C ILE A 2 1.53 -1.20 6.43
N ARG A 3 0.70 -0.20 6.72
CA ARG A 3 0.65 0.50 8.02
C ARG A 3 -0.72 0.32 8.65
N LYS A 4 -0.76 -0.08 9.93
CA LYS A 4 -2.00 -0.06 10.72
C LYS A 4 -2.32 1.37 11.15
N LEU A 5 -3.57 1.78 10.98
CA LEU A 5 -4.11 3.08 11.33
C LEU A 5 -4.75 3.05 12.72
N LYS A 6 -5.04 4.24 13.27
CA LYS A 6 -5.70 4.39 14.57
C LYS A 6 -7.13 3.84 14.59
N ASP A 7 -7.81 3.86 13.44
CA ASP A 7 -9.15 3.31 13.24
C ASP A 7 -9.15 1.78 13.06
N GLY A 8 -7.99 1.12 13.19
CA GLY A 8 -7.84 -0.33 13.05
C GLY A 8 -7.62 -0.81 11.62
N LYS A 9 -7.79 0.05 10.61
CA LYS A 9 -7.62 -0.29 9.19
C LYS A 9 -6.14 -0.37 8.81
N TYR A 10 -5.87 -0.98 7.66
CA TYR A 10 -4.55 -1.22 7.10
C TYR A 10 -4.38 -0.44 5.81
N ARG A 11 -3.40 0.46 5.76
CA ARG A 11 -3.11 1.27 4.57
C ARG A 11 -1.87 0.76 3.86
N LEU A 12 -2.00 0.49 2.56
CA LEU A 12 -0.87 0.17 1.70
C LEU A 12 -0.25 1.45 1.13
N TYR A 13 1.03 1.64 1.37
CA TYR A 13 1.84 2.70 0.76
C TYR A 13 2.78 2.14 -0.31
N SER A 14 3.04 2.96 -1.32
CA SER A 14 4.08 2.72 -2.32
C SER A 14 5.46 2.63 -1.67
N ARG A 15 6.33 1.79 -2.24
CA ARG A 15 7.74 1.68 -1.80
C ARG A 15 8.55 2.91 -2.19
N LYS A 16 8.39 3.39 -3.42
CA LYS A 16 9.02 4.63 -3.90
C LYS A 16 8.23 5.83 -3.40
N LYS A 17 8.94 6.89 -2.99
CA LYS A 17 8.35 8.21 -2.73
C LYS A 17 7.90 8.84 -4.05
N ASP A 18 6.82 9.59 -4.00
CA ASP A 18 6.40 10.43 -5.11
C ASP A 18 7.44 11.55 -5.32
N GLU A 19 7.87 11.76 -6.56
CA GLU A 19 8.93 12.72 -6.89
C GLU A 19 8.48 14.18 -6.78
N LYS A 20 7.16 14.44 -6.88
CA LYS A 20 6.60 15.80 -6.78
C LYS A 20 6.40 16.21 -5.33
N THR A 21 5.94 15.27 -4.50
CA THR A 21 5.52 15.56 -3.11
C THR A 21 6.47 15.03 -2.03
N GLY A 22 7.43 14.17 -2.40
CA GLY A 22 8.34 13.50 -1.47
C GLY A 22 7.68 12.47 -0.56
N LYS A 23 6.37 12.20 -0.73
CA LYS A 23 5.58 11.34 0.15
C LYS A 23 5.27 9.99 -0.51
N PRO A 24 5.21 8.88 0.23
CA PRO A 24 4.68 7.63 -0.29
C PRO A 24 3.21 7.77 -0.71
N ARG A 25 2.84 7.18 -1.84
CA ARG A 25 1.47 7.20 -2.35
C ARG A 25 0.62 6.18 -1.61
N ASN A 26 -0.60 6.56 -1.26
CA ASN A 26 -1.60 5.62 -0.75
C ASN A 26 -2.11 4.77 -1.92
N LEU A 27 -1.90 3.45 -1.85
CA LEU A 27 -2.33 2.47 -2.84
C LEU A 27 -3.64 1.77 -2.45
N GLY A 28 -4.20 2.07 -1.28
CA GLY A 28 -5.43 1.48 -0.79
C GLY A 28 -5.49 1.43 0.73
N THR A 29 -6.71 1.45 1.28
CA THR A 29 -6.96 1.22 2.71
C THR A 29 -7.93 0.05 2.83
N PHE A 30 -7.57 -0.92 3.67
CA PHE A 30 -8.18 -2.24 3.77
C PHE A 30 -8.57 -2.50 5.22
N ASP A 31 -9.62 -3.28 5.45
CA ASP A 31 -10.07 -3.58 6.81
C ASP A 31 -9.23 -4.68 7.47
N THR A 32 -8.59 -5.55 6.68
CA THR A 32 -7.69 -6.60 7.18
C THR A 32 -6.27 -6.46 6.63
N ARG A 33 -5.30 -7.02 7.36
CA ARG A 33 -3.91 -7.08 6.92
C ARG A 33 -3.75 -7.98 5.69
N GLU A 34 -4.46 -9.12 5.64
CA GLU A 34 -4.37 -10.06 4.52
C GLU A 34 -4.85 -9.45 3.21
N ALA A 35 -5.91 -8.64 3.25
CA ALA A 35 -6.40 -7.93 2.07
C ALA A 35 -5.33 -6.95 1.54
N ALA A 36 -4.66 -6.22 2.43
CA ALA A 36 -3.57 -5.33 2.04
C ALA A 36 -2.36 -6.09 1.48
N GLU A 37 -2.03 -7.27 2.01
CA GLU A 37 -0.94 -8.13 1.52
C GLU A 37 -1.25 -8.74 0.15
N LYS A 38 -2.49 -9.22 -0.07
CA LYS A 38 -2.94 -9.69 -1.38
C LYS A 38 -2.81 -8.58 -2.42
N HIS A 39 -3.28 -7.38 -2.09
CA HIS A 39 -3.18 -6.25 -3.01
C HIS A 39 -1.72 -5.83 -3.27
N GLU A 40 -0.84 -5.91 -2.28
CA GLU A 40 0.59 -5.67 -2.50
C GLU A 40 1.17 -6.65 -3.52
N ARG A 41 0.82 -7.94 -3.44
CA ARG A 41 1.25 -8.97 -4.40
C ARG A 41 0.74 -8.69 -5.81
N GLU A 42 -0.54 -8.33 -5.94
CA GLU A 42 -1.14 -7.91 -7.22
C GLU A 42 -0.37 -6.72 -7.81
N VAL A 43 -0.14 -5.67 -7.02
CA VAL A 43 0.62 -4.49 -7.46
C VAL A 43 2.05 -4.86 -7.89
N GLN A 44 2.72 -5.80 -7.21
CA GLN A 44 4.04 -6.25 -7.65
C GLN A 44 3.99 -7.07 -8.93
N TYR A 45 2.98 -7.90 -9.09
CA TYR A 45 2.78 -8.71 -10.29
C TYR A 45 2.67 -7.82 -11.53
N PHE A 46 1.83 -6.78 -11.49
CA PHE A 46 1.65 -5.83 -12.59
C PHE A 46 2.85 -4.92 -12.85
N LYS A 47 3.81 -4.82 -11.94
CA LYS A 47 5.03 -4.01 -12.12
C LYS A 47 6.21 -4.79 -12.71
N ARG A 48 6.11 -6.12 -12.75
CA ARG A 48 7.14 -7.01 -13.28
C ARG A 48 6.92 -7.38 -14.76
N HIS A 49 5.77 -6.99 -15.32
CA HIS A 49 5.50 -6.96 -16.75
C HIS A 49 5.46 -5.50 -17.21
#